data_AF-A0AB37QM23-F1
#
_entry.id   AF-A0AB37QM23-F1
#
_cell.length_a   1.000
_cell.length_b   1.000
_cell.length_c   1.000
_cell.angle_alpha   90.00
_cell.angle_beta   90.00
_cell.angle_gamma   90.00
#
_symmetry.space_group_name_H-M   'P 1'
#
loop_
_entity.id
_entity.type
_entity.pdbx_description
1 polymer ?
#
loop_
_entity_poly.entity_id
_entity_poly.type
_entity_poly.pdbx_seq_one_letter_code
_entity_poly.pdbx_strand_id
1 'polypeptide(L)'
;MDAKRSSIPVDSLLQLRQRLDRLPKKSPERATQVAAIAELYGVSPSTVYRALNLIHKPHAVHRADRGKPRDYSRPSWSATAS
;
A
#
# COMPACT_ATOMS: atom_id res chain seq x y z
N MET A 1 11.58 15.97 3.52
CA MET A 1 11.83 14.76 2.70
C MET A 1 10.68 13.80 2.92
N ASP A 2 9.63 14.03 2.15
CA ASP A 2 8.36 13.33 2.24
C ASP A 2 8.58 11.86 1.91
N ALA A 3 8.56 11.02 2.95
CA ALA A 3 8.56 9.57 2.81
C ALA A 3 7.30 9.18 2.02
N LYS A 4 7.46 9.18 0.69
CA LYS A 4 6.47 8.78 -0.29
C LYS A 4 6.11 7.35 0.04
N ARG A 5 5.00 7.20 0.76
CA ARG A 5 4.47 5.95 1.29
C ARG A 5 4.68 4.87 0.25
N SER A 6 5.57 3.93 0.53
CA SER A 6 6.02 2.80 -0.28
C SER A 6 4.86 1.82 -0.51
N SER A 7 3.84 2.33 -1.20
CA SER A 7 2.64 1.61 -1.57
C SER A 7 2.87 1.06 -2.95
N ILE A 8 2.85 -0.27 -3.06
CA ILE A 8 2.91 -0.96 -4.35
C ILE A 8 1.73 -0.47 -5.20
N PRO A 9 1.94 -0.08 -6.47
CA PRO A 9 0.85 0.28 -7.38
C PRO A 9 -0.14 -0.88 -7.55
N VAL A 10 -1.43 -0.57 -7.60
CA VAL A 10 -2.50 -1.57 -7.77
C VAL A 10 -2.34 -2.34 -9.09
N ASP A 11 -1.94 -1.66 -10.15
CA ASP A 11 -1.68 -2.26 -11.46
C ASP A 11 -0.58 -3.34 -11.39
N SER A 12 0.54 -3.04 -10.71
CA SER A 12 1.63 -4.00 -10.50
C SER A 12 1.20 -5.21 -9.68
N LEU A 13 0.30 -5.02 -8.71
CA LEU A 13 -0.27 -6.13 -7.94
C LEU A 13 -1.22 -6.99 -8.77
N LEU A 14 -2.04 -6.39 -9.65
CA LEU A 14 -2.90 -7.11 -10.60
C LEU A 14 -2.07 -7.91 -11.60
N GLN A 15 -0.99 -7.34 -12.11
CA GLN A 15 -0.07 -8.03 -13.01
C GLN A 15 0.64 -9.20 -12.30
N LEU A 16 1.15 -8.98 -11.07
CA LEU A 16 1.70 -10.07 -10.25
C LEU A 16 0.66 -11.17 -10.04
N ARG A 17 -0.60 -10.79 -9.76
CA ARG A 17 -1.68 -11.74 -9.57
C ARG A 17 -1.93 -12.59 -10.82
N GLN A 18 -2.04 -11.97 -11.98
CA GLN A 18 -2.25 -12.69 -13.25
C GLN A 18 -1.11 -13.67 -13.53
N ARG A 19 0.14 -13.29 -13.23
CA ARG A 19 1.29 -14.20 -13.35
C ARG A 19 1.19 -15.36 -12.39
N LEU A 20 0.79 -15.11 -11.14
CA LEU A 20 0.56 -16.16 -10.15
C LEU A 20 -0.62 -17.08 -10.52
N ASP A 21 -1.70 -16.58 -11.13
CA ASP A 21 -2.83 -17.43 -11.57
C ASP A 21 -2.45 -18.36 -12.73
N ARG A 22 -1.46 -17.99 -13.55
CA ARG A 22 -0.91 -18.84 -14.61
C ARG A 22 0.05 -19.92 -14.10
N LEU A 23 0.50 -19.82 -12.84
CA LEU A 23 1.42 -20.78 -12.24
C LEU A 23 0.67 -21.87 -11.45
N PRO A 24 1.14 -23.14 -11.50
CA PRO A 24 0.58 -24.18 -10.65
C PRO A 24 0.76 -23.82 -9.17
N LYS A 25 -0.28 -24.05 -8.35
CA LYS A 25 -0.35 -23.63 -6.94
C LYS A 25 0.82 -24.11 -6.07
N LYS A 26 1.49 -25.21 -6.46
CA LYS A 26 2.64 -25.80 -5.76
C LYS A 26 4.02 -25.38 -6.33
N SER A 27 4.08 -24.53 -7.36
CA SER A 27 5.38 -24.11 -7.92
C SER A 27 6.12 -23.15 -6.98
N PRO A 28 7.42 -23.39 -6.70
CA PRO A 28 8.26 -22.44 -5.96
C PRO A 28 8.43 -21.10 -6.69
N GLU A 29 8.19 -21.04 -8.00
CA GLU A 29 8.26 -19.80 -8.79
C GLU A 29 7.30 -18.71 -8.28
N ARG A 30 6.21 -19.11 -7.59
CA ARG A 30 5.30 -18.18 -6.94
C ARG A 30 6.02 -17.34 -5.88
N ALA A 31 6.88 -17.97 -5.08
CA ALA A 31 7.66 -17.28 -4.05
C ALA A 31 8.71 -16.36 -4.68
N THR A 32 9.38 -16.83 -5.74
CA THR A 32 10.37 -16.04 -6.48
C THR A 32 9.77 -14.76 -7.07
N GLN A 33 8.58 -14.83 -7.67
CA GLN A 33 7.91 -13.65 -8.24
C GLN A 33 7.48 -12.65 -7.15
N VAL A 34 7.03 -13.14 -5.99
CA VAL A 34 6.69 -12.27 -4.86
C VAL A 34 7.93 -11.60 -4.29
N ALA A 35 9.05 -12.33 -4.16
CA ALA A 35 10.32 -11.78 -3.70
C ALA A 35 10.86 -10.72 -4.66
N ALA A 36 10.81 -10.95 -5.97
CA ALA A 36 11.26 -9.99 -6.97
C ALA A 36 10.46 -8.67 -6.92
N ILE A 37 9.13 -8.75 -6.72
CA ILE A 37 8.29 -7.55 -6.54
C ILE A 37 8.59 -6.85 -5.21
N ALA A 38 8.84 -7.62 -4.15
CA ALA A 38 9.21 -7.08 -2.85
C ALA A 38 10.50 -6.26 -2.93
N GLU A 39 11.53 -6.81 -3.60
CA GLU A 39 12.80 -6.14 -3.85
C GLU A 39 12.63 -4.89 -4.72
N LEU A 40 11.89 -4.98 -5.84
CA LEU A 40 11.65 -3.88 -6.76
C LEU A 40 11.05 -2.64 -6.07
N TYR A 41 10.16 -2.86 -5.11
CA TYR A 41 9.49 -1.78 -4.37
C TYR A 41 10.11 -1.48 -3.01
N GLY A 42 11.19 -2.18 -2.62
CA GLY A 42 11.85 -2.02 -1.33
C GLY A 42 10.93 -2.35 -0.14
N VAL A 43 10.03 -3.31 -0.32
CA VAL A 43 9.07 -3.76 0.70
C VAL A 43 9.35 -5.20 1.09
N SER A 44 8.82 -5.63 2.24
CA SER A 44 8.87 -7.04 2.63
C SER A 44 7.94 -7.91 1.76
N PRO A 45 8.31 -9.17 1.47
CA PRO A 45 7.41 -10.14 0.83
C PRO A 45 6.06 -10.29 1.56
N SER A 46 6.04 -10.15 2.89
CA SER A 46 4.82 -10.18 3.69
C SER A 46 3.88 -9.00 3.38
N THR A 47 4.42 -7.84 3.01
CA THR A 47 3.63 -6.68 2.55
C THR A 47 2.97 -6.98 1.21
N VAL A 48 3.68 -7.67 0.30
CA VAL A 48 3.13 -8.09 -1.00
C VAL A 48 1.98 -9.08 -0.82
N TYR A 49 2.13 -10.09 0.05
CA TYR A 49 1.04 -11.03 0.35
C TYR A 49 -0.18 -10.36 0.98
N ARG A 50 0.01 -9.42 1.92
CA ARG A 50 -1.10 -8.63 2.48
C ARG A 50 -1.79 -7.82 1.40
N ALA A 51 -1.02 -7.15 0.54
CA ALA A 51 -1.56 -6.35 -0.55
C ALA A 51 -2.39 -7.22 -1.51
N LEU A 52 -1.88 -8.38 -1.94
CA LEU A 52 -2.59 -9.36 -2.77
C LEU A 52 -3.90 -9.83 -2.14
N ASN A 53 -3.93 -10.03 -0.81
CA ASN A 53 -5.14 -10.43 -0.09
C ASN A 53 -6.19 -9.30 0.02
N LEU A 54 -5.74 -8.04 0.05
CA LEU A 54 -6.64 -6.87 0.13
C LEU A 54 -7.40 -6.61 -1.17
N ILE A 55 -6.76 -6.83 -2.33
CA ILE A 55 -7.40 -6.73 -3.66
C ILE A 55 -8.39 -7.87 -3.91
N HIS A 56 -8.22 -8.98 -3.20
CA HIS A 56 -9.04 -10.18 -3.30
C HIS A 56 -10.38 -10.08 -2.58
N LYS A 57 -10.44 -9.24 -1.55
CA LYS A 57 -11.72 -8.89 -0.96
C LYS A 57 -12.35 -7.84 -1.88
N PRO A 58 -13.57 -8.05 -2.42
CA PRO A 58 -14.28 -6.99 -3.12
C PRO A 58 -14.35 -5.83 -2.13
N HIS A 59 -13.55 -4.81 -2.42
CA HIS A 59 -13.29 -3.73 -1.51
C HIS A 59 -14.61 -2.96 -1.46
N ALA A 60 -15.43 -3.26 -0.46
CA ALA A 60 -16.56 -2.41 -0.11
C ALA A 60 -16.02 -0.99 -0.09
N VAL A 61 -16.70 -0.14 -0.85
CA VAL A 61 -16.39 1.24 -1.18
C VAL A 61 -16.24 2.05 0.11
N HIS A 62 -15.12 1.91 0.82
CA HIS A 62 -14.80 2.73 1.98
C HIS A 62 -13.41 3.32 1.75
N ARG A 63 -13.47 4.42 0.99
CA ARG A 63 -12.90 5.70 1.42
C ARG A 63 -11.50 5.57 2.02
N ALA A 64 -10.50 5.49 1.14
CA ALA A 64 -9.19 6.04 1.47
C ALA A 64 -9.24 7.58 1.27
N ASP A 65 -10.14 8.25 2.00
CA ASP A 65 -9.83 9.58 2.51
C ASP A 65 -8.58 9.37 3.35
N ARG A 66 -7.42 9.53 2.72
CA ARG A 66 -6.23 9.92 3.46
C ARG A 66 -6.37 11.42 3.74
N GLY A 67 -7.44 11.76 4.48
CA GLY A 67 -7.53 12.96 5.27
C GLY A 67 -6.39 12.89 6.27
N LYS A 68 -5.24 13.44 5.85
CA LYS A 68 -4.15 13.78 6.75
C LYS A 68 -4.79 14.78 7.73
N PRO A 69 -5.00 14.47 9.03
CA PRO A 69 -5.29 15.54 9.96
C PRO A 69 -4.01 16.36 10.01
N ARG A 70 -4.06 17.55 9.39
CA ARG A 70 -2.97 18.51 9.50
C ARG A 70 -3.02 19.02 10.93
N ASP A 71 -1.96 18.67 11.65
CA ASP A 71 -1.39 19.22 12.86
C ASP A 71 -2.16 20.35 13.56
N TYR A 72 -2.40 20.12 14.84
CA TYR A 72 -3.01 21.01 15.80
C TYR A 72 -2.17 22.30 15.98
N SER A 73 -2.46 23.33 15.19
CA SER A 73 -1.86 24.66 15.42
C SER A 73 -2.56 25.36 16.58
N ARG A 74 -1.86 25.32 17.72
CA ARG A 74 -2.09 25.96 19.02
C ARG A 74 -2.78 27.34 18.92
N PRO A 75 -3.78 27.65 19.78
CA PRO A 75 -4.38 28.98 19.82
C PRO A 75 -3.45 29.94 20.59
N SER A 76 -2.85 30.92 19.90
CA SER A 76 -2.35 32.12 20.56
C SER A 76 -3.42 33.19 20.47
N TRP A 77 -4.27 33.24 21.50
CA TRP A 77 -5.01 34.46 21.79
C TRP A 77 -3.98 35.56 22.04
N SER A 78 -4.05 36.62 21.26
CA SER A 78 -3.44 37.90 21.61
C SER A 78 -4.56 38.90 21.48
N ALA A 79 -5.28 39.04 22.58
CA ALA A 79 -6.09 40.21 22.82
C ALA A 79 -5.20 41.44 22.65
N THR A 80 -5.62 42.38 21.82
CA THR A 80 -5.26 43.78 22.06
C THR A 80 -6.49 44.59 21.74
N ALA A 81 -7.22 44.90 22.81
CA ALA A 81 -8.11 46.03 22.85
C ALA A 81 -7.25 47.29 22.72
N SER A 82 -7.63 48.19 21.82
CA SER A 82 -7.54 49.66 21.94
C SER A 82 -8.21 50.29 20.74
#